data_AF-A0A165UKE5-F1
#
_entry.id   AF-A0A165UKE5-F1
#
_cell.length_a   1.000
_cell.length_b   1.000
_cell.length_c   1.000
_cell.angle_alpha   90.00
_cell.angle_beta   90.00
_cell.angle_gamma   90.00
#
_symmetry.space_group_name_H-M   'P 1'
#
loop_
_entity.id
_entity.type
_entity.pdbx_description
1 polymer ?
#
loop_
_entity_poly.entity_id
_entity_poly.type
_entity_poly.pdbx_seq_one_letter_code
_entity_poly.pdbx_strand_id
1 'polypeptide(L)'
;MAAYFFATPVDIEVRLDGEEVRKKVDMKVEKEKSVSCPVYYDGESVTGQVVIRVRDGKKLAHDGINVQFIGSIELFYDRGHHHEFLSLSQELAAPGEMRQAQTFDFSFKNVEKQYESYQGINVKLRYLIRVTLSRRIADITKERDLWVHSFRMPPDSNNSIKMEVGIEDCLHIEFEYNKSKYHLKDVIVGKIYFLLVRIKIKHMELSIIRRETTGAPPNQYNESETITKFEIMDGAPIRGETIPIRLFLGGFELTPTFRDVNKKFSTRYYLNLVLIDEENRRYFKQQDTRSEASIIRIL
;
A
#
# COMPACT_ATOMS: atom_id res chain seq x y z
N MET A 1 22.35 1.29 -36.47
CA MET A 1 21.24 0.33 -36.56
C MET A 1 20.03 0.97 -35.91
N ALA A 2 19.19 1.63 -36.71
CA ALA A 2 17.98 2.30 -36.21
C ALA A 2 16.96 1.23 -35.78
N ALA A 3 16.58 1.24 -34.51
CA ALA A 3 15.49 0.43 -34.01
C ALA A 3 14.19 0.99 -34.60
N TYR A 4 13.67 0.32 -35.64
CA TYR A 4 12.32 0.56 -36.13
C TYR A 4 11.34 0.14 -35.03
N PHE A 5 10.89 1.11 -34.24
CA PHE A 5 9.67 0.99 -33.45
C PHE A 5 8.50 0.94 -34.44
N PHE A 6 8.14 -0.25 -34.91
CA PHE A 6 6.86 -0.45 -35.59
C PHE A 6 5.76 -0.14 -34.57
N ALA A 7 5.09 1.00 -34.74
CA ALA A 7 3.91 1.33 -33.95
C ALA A 7 2.90 0.17 -34.07
N THR A 8 2.31 -0.24 -32.95
CA THR A 8 1.31 -1.32 -32.95
C THR A 8 0.20 -0.97 -33.93
N PRO A 9 -0.20 -1.88 -34.84
CA PRO A 9 -1.21 -1.61 -35.87
C PRO A 9 -2.63 -1.44 -35.30
N VAL A 10 -2.77 -1.56 -33.99
CA VAL A 10 -4.03 -1.56 -33.24
C VAL A 10 -3.84 -0.69 -32.01
N ASP A 11 -4.86 0.13 -31.74
CA ASP A 11 -4.99 0.90 -30.50
C ASP A 11 -6.17 0.32 -29.70
N ILE A 12 -5.90 -0.03 -28.44
CA ILE A 12 -6.89 -0.62 -27.52
C ILE A 12 -7.10 0.38 -26.38
N GLU A 13 -8.34 0.83 -26.23
CA GLU A 13 -8.77 1.76 -25.21
C GLU A 13 -9.80 1.08 -24.30
N VAL A 14 -9.56 1.10 -22.99
CA VAL A 14 -10.49 0.56 -21.99
C VAL A 14 -11.17 1.75 -21.32
N ARG A 15 -12.50 1.83 -21.44
CA ARG A 15 -13.33 2.86 -20.83
C ARG A 15 -14.17 2.25 -19.72
N LEU A 16 -14.10 2.82 -18.52
CA LEU A 16 -14.85 2.34 -17.37
C LEU A 16 -16.11 3.17 -17.16
N ASP A 17 -17.21 2.50 -16.81
CA ASP A 17 -18.47 3.19 -16.55
C ASP A 17 -18.37 4.04 -15.27
N GLY A 18 -18.77 5.31 -15.38
CA GLY A 18 -18.77 6.25 -14.25
C GLY A 18 -17.39 6.68 -13.76
N GLU A 19 -16.31 6.45 -14.53
CA GLU A 19 -14.94 6.82 -14.14
C GLU A 19 -14.76 8.31 -13.79
N GLU A 20 -15.53 9.20 -14.43
CA GLU A 20 -15.45 10.65 -14.21
C GLU A 20 -15.99 11.08 -12.84
N VAL A 21 -16.96 10.35 -12.30
CA VAL A 21 -17.63 10.67 -11.02
C VAL A 21 -16.94 9.98 -9.85
N ARG A 22 -16.13 8.95 -10.13
CA ARG A 22 -15.40 8.17 -9.11
C ARG A 22 -14.25 8.97 -8.54
N LYS A 23 -13.97 8.72 -7.26
CA LYS A 23 -12.72 9.17 -6.63
C LYS A 23 -11.54 8.58 -7.39
N LYS A 24 -10.47 9.36 -7.53
CA LYS A 24 -9.24 8.94 -8.18
C LYS A 24 -8.09 9.01 -7.21
N VAL A 25 -7.16 8.07 -7.34
CA VAL A 25 -5.90 8.03 -6.58
C VAL A 25 -4.77 8.10 -7.59
N ASP A 26 -3.84 9.01 -7.37
CA ASP A 26 -2.66 9.15 -8.21
C ASP A 26 -1.57 8.20 -7.72
N MET A 27 -1.28 7.19 -8.54
CA MET A 27 -0.26 6.18 -8.29
C MET A 27 1.06 6.61 -8.94
N LYS A 28 2.14 6.71 -8.15
CA LYS A 28 3.49 6.99 -8.67
C LYS A 28 4.04 5.70 -9.30
N VAL A 29 4.09 5.63 -10.64
CA VAL A 29 4.55 4.41 -11.36
C VAL A 29 6.05 4.45 -11.62
N GLU A 30 6.57 5.63 -11.98
CA GLU A 30 8.01 5.91 -12.17
C GLU A 30 8.32 7.32 -11.64
N LYS A 31 9.61 7.67 -11.50
CA LYS A 31 10.08 8.92 -10.86
C LYS A 31 9.41 10.22 -11.37
N GLU A 32 8.80 10.23 -12.55
CA GLU A 32 8.10 11.39 -13.11
C GLU A 32 6.71 11.10 -13.72
N LYS A 33 6.18 9.87 -13.59
CA LYS A 33 4.87 9.51 -14.15
C LYS A 33 3.92 9.05 -13.06
N SER A 34 2.89 9.86 -12.81
CA SER A 34 1.71 9.45 -12.05
C SER A 34 0.63 8.93 -12.99
N VAL A 35 -0.04 7.85 -12.56
CA VAL A 35 -1.23 7.32 -13.23
C VAL A 35 -2.40 7.50 -12.29
N SER A 36 -3.42 8.21 -12.76
CA SER A 36 -4.67 8.37 -12.02
C SER A 36 -5.55 7.14 -12.20
N CYS A 37 -5.84 6.47 -11.09
CA CYS A 37 -6.60 5.22 -11.04
C CYS A 37 -7.97 5.47 -10.37
N PRO A 38 -9.08 5.00 -10.96
CA PRO A 38 -10.38 5.07 -10.32
C PRO A 38 -10.44 4.14 -9.11
N VAL A 39 -11.12 4.61 -8.06
CA VAL A 39 -11.32 3.86 -6.81
C VAL A 39 -12.54 2.95 -6.91
N TYR A 40 -12.35 1.71 -6.46
CA TYR A 40 -13.37 0.69 -6.31
C TYR A 40 -13.36 0.13 -4.89
N TYR A 41 -14.50 -0.42 -4.48
CA TYR A 41 -14.68 -1.10 -3.20
C TYR A 41 -15.04 -2.57 -3.42
N ASP A 42 -14.92 -3.35 -2.35
CA ASP A 42 -15.32 -4.76 -2.35
C ASP A 42 -16.81 -4.92 -2.70
N GLY A 43 -17.13 -5.97 -3.46
CA GLY A 43 -18.48 -6.24 -3.97
C GLY A 43 -18.95 -5.33 -5.12
N GLU A 44 -18.27 -4.23 -5.43
CA GLU A 44 -18.65 -3.39 -6.57
C GLU A 44 -18.48 -4.13 -7.91
N SER A 45 -19.40 -3.90 -8.84
CA SER A 45 -19.29 -4.41 -10.20
C SER A 45 -18.30 -3.56 -11.02
N VAL A 46 -17.58 -4.20 -11.92
CA VAL A 46 -16.62 -3.56 -12.82
C VAL A 46 -17.14 -3.73 -14.24
N THR A 47 -17.69 -2.65 -14.79
CA THR A 47 -18.31 -2.61 -16.12
C THR A 47 -17.69 -1.52 -16.97
N GLY A 48 -17.75 -1.70 -18.28
CA GLY A 48 -17.21 -0.74 -19.22
C GLY A 48 -17.17 -1.27 -20.65
N GLN A 49 -16.40 -0.57 -21.47
CA GLN A 49 -16.28 -0.83 -22.90
C GLN A 49 -14.82 -0.92 -23.32
N VAL A 50 -14.52 -1.89 -24.19
CA VAL A 50 -13.24 -2.02 -24.86
C VAL A 50 -13.40 -1.52 -26.30
N VAL A 51 -12.72 -0.44 -26.63
CA VAL A 51 -12.71 0.14 -27.98
C VAL A 51 -11.40 -0.28 -28.66
N ILE A 52 -11.53 -0.99 -29.78
CA ILE A 52 -10.38 -1.46 -30.56
C ILE A 52 -10.39 -0.74 -31.90
N ARG A 53 -9.35 0.06 -32.17
CA ARG A 53 -9.19 0.81 -33.42
C ARG A 53 -8.05 0.21 -34.23
N VAL A 54 -8.35 -0.19 -35.47
CA VAL A 54 -7.34 -0.67 -36.42
C VAL A 54 -6.77 0.53 -37.18
N ARG A 55 -5.45 0.69 -37.17
CA ARG A 55 -4.77 1.77 -37.91
C ARG A 55 -4.65 1.41 -39.40
N ASP A 56 -4.67 2.42 -40.26
CA ASP A 56 -4.37 2.34 -41.69
C ASP A 56 -5.32 1.49 -42.57
N GLY A 57 -6.54 1.19 -42.12
CA GLY A 57 -7.53 0.44 -42.91
C GLY A 57 -7.10 -0.99 -43.29
N LYS A 58 -6.01 -1.50 -42.71
CA LYS A 58 -5.54 -2.87 -42.89
C LYS A 58 -6.46 -3.82 -42.12
N LYS A 59 -6.63 -5.04 -42.64
CA LYS A 59 -7.38 -6.09 -41.92
C LYS A 59 -6.56 -6.59 -40.73
N LEU A 60 -7.20 -6.72 -39.58
CA LEU A 60 -6.65 -7.35 -38.39
C LEU A 60 -7.29 -8.71 -38.20
N ALA A 61 -6.57 -9.78 -38.50
CA ALA A 61 -6.96 -11.13 -38.11
C ALA A 61 -6.57 -11.38 -36.65
N HIS A 62 -7.50 -11.94 -35.87
CA HIS A 62 -7.31 -12.31 -34.47
C HIS A 62 -7.91 -13.69 -34.18
N ASP A 63 -7.32 -14.41 -33.24
CA ASP A 63 -7.73 -15.74 -32.79
C ASP A 63 -8.64 -15.67 -31.54
N GLY A 64 -9.13 -14.46 -31.22
CA GLY A 64 -10.06 -14.21 -30.14
C GLY A 64 -9.73 -12.91 -29.41
N ILE A 65 -10.73 -12.34 -28.75
CA ILE A 65 -10.58 -11.15 -27.91
C ILE A 65 -11.15 -11.48 -26.54
N ASN A 66 -10.33 -11.33 -25.51
CA ASN A 66 -10.70 -11.62 -24.14
C ASN A 66 -10.41 -10.41 -23.25
N VAL A 67 -11.28 -10.16 -22.26
CA VAL A 67 -11.03 -9.21 -21.19
C VAL A 67 -10.97 -9.95 -19.86
N GLN A 68 -9.99 -9.60 -19.04
CA GLN A 68 -9.77 -10.20 -17.74
C GLN A 68 -9.76 -9.13 -16.66
N PHE A 69 -10.36 -9.43 -15.51
CA PHE A 69 -10.17 -8.68 -14.28
C PHE A 69 -9.23 -9.49 -13.37
N ILE A 70 -8.08 -8.91 -13.04
CA ILE A 70 -7.00 -9.61 -12.35
C ILE A 70 -6.66 -8.85 -11.06
N GLY A 71 -6.61 -9.56 -9.95
CA GLY A 71 -5.98 -9.12 -8.70
C GLY A 71 -4.69 -9.90 -8.49
N SER A 72 -3.55 -9.21 -8.39
CA SER A 72 -2.25 -9.85 -8.27
C SER A 72 -1.36 -9.22 -7.20
N ILE A 73 -0.50 -10.05 -6.62
CA ILE A 73 0.60 -9.65 -5.75
C ILE A 73 1.91 -9.89 -6.51
N GLU A 74 2.66 -8.82 -6.72
CA GLU A 74 3.97 -8.81 -7.36
C GLU A 74 5.03 -8.65 -6.28
N LEU A 75 5.98 -9.58 -6.20
CA LEU A 75 7.09 -9.53 -5.26
C LEU A 75 8.35 -9.17 -6.03
N PHE A 76 9.01 -8.07 -5.66
CA PHE A 76 10.11 -7.52 -6.48
C PHE A 76 11.40 -8.34 -6.43
N TYR A 77 11.52 -9.27 -5.49
CA TYR A 77 12.61 -10.24 -5.46
C TYR A 77 12.37 -11.43 -6.41
N ASP A 78 11.12 -11.63 -6.86
CA ASP A 78 10.71 -12.71 -7.77
C ASP A 78 10.05 -12.11 -9.02
N ARG A 79 10.84 -11.31 -9.76
CA ARG A 79 10.40 -10.59 -10.97
C ARG A 79 10.15 -11.58 -12.11
N GLY A 80 9.00 -12.22 -12.07
CA GLY A 80 8.56 -13.19 -13.07
C GLY A 80 7.35 -14.01 -12.61
N HIS A 81 7.18 -14.15 -11.29
CA HIS A 81 6.02 -14.82 -10.71
C HIS A 81 5.04 -13.81 -10.12
N HIS A 82 4.02 -13.48 -10.90
CA HIS A 82 2.85 -12.76 -10.42
C HIS A 82 1.93 -13.75 -9.68
N HIS A 83 1.61 -13.46 -8.43
CA HIS A 83 0.66 -14.25 -7.66
C HIS A 83 -0.75 -13.69 -7.88
N GLU A 84 -1.44 -14.21 -8.87
CA GLU A 84 -2.86 -13.92 -9.11
C GLU A 84 -3.70 -14.59 -8.01
N PHE A 85 -4.43 -13.79 -7.24
CA PHE A 85 -5.39 -14.27 -6.24
C PHE A 85 -6.83 -14.12 -6.71
N LEU A 86 -7.04 -13.36 -7.78
CA LEU A 86 -8.33 -13.17 -8.43
C LEU A 86 -8.11 -13.09 -9.94
N SER A 87 -8.87 -13.87 -10.70
CA SER A 87 -8.84 -13.86 -12.16
C SER A 87 -10.24 -14.17 -12.68
N LEU A 88 -10.90 -13.18 -13.27
CA LEU A 88 -12.18 -13.31 -13.96
C LEU A 88 -11.94 -13.04 -15.43
N SER A 89 -12.60 -13.77 -16.32
CA SER A 89 -12.45 -13.59 -17.77
C SER A 89 -13.80 -13.57 -18.48
N GLN A 90 -13.89 -12.78 -19.55
CA GLN A 90 -15.05 -12.68 -20.41
C GLN A 90 -14.58 -12.62 -21.87
N GLU A 91 -15.01 -13.59 -22.66
CA GLU A 91 -14.78 -13.57 -24.11
C GLU A 91 -15.63 -12.46 -24.75
N LEU A 92 -14.97 -11.57 -25.50
CA LEU A 92 -15.60 -10.44 -26.20
C LEU A 92 -15.87 -10.77 -27.67
N ALA A 93 -15.00 -11.56 -28.30
CA ALA A 93 -15.17 -12.01 -29.67
C ALA A 93 -14.45 -13.34 -29.93
N ALA A 94 -15.11 -14.22 -30.69
CA ALA A 94 -14.52 -15.42 -31.27
C ALA A 94 -13.45 -15.08 -32.33
N PRO A 95 -12.65 -16.05 -32.81
CA PRO A 95 -11.68 -15.84 -33.89
C PRO A 95 -12.32 -15.18 -35.12
N GLY A 96 -11.66 -14.16 -35.68
CA GLY A 96 -12.24 -13.37 -36.76
C GLY A 96 -11.32 -12.33 -37.39
N GLU A 97 -11.90 -11.50 -38.26
CA GLU A 97 -11.24 -10.37 -38.89
C GLU A 97 -11.93 -9.06 -38.54
N MET A 98 -11.14 -8.04 -38.16
CA MET A 98 -11.60 -6.68 -37.96
C MET A 98 -11.07 -5.75 -39.06
N ARG A 99 -11.94 -4.89 -39.58
CA ARG A 99 -11.59 -3.88 -40.60
C ARG A 99 -11.86 -2.44 -40.18
N GLN A 100 -12.78 -2.27 -39.23
CA GLN A 100 -13.20 -1.00 -38.68
C GLN A 100 -13.05 -1.04 -37.17
N ALA A 101 -13.12 0.12 -36.54
CA ALA A 101 -13.17 0.19 -35.09
C ALA A 101 -14.41 -0.54 -34.56
N GLN A 102 -14.24 -1.37 -33.54
CA GLN A 102 -15.34 -2.03 -32.85
C GLN A 102 -15.27 -1.76 -31.36
N THR A 103 -16.43 -1.78 -30.72
CA THR A 103 -16.59 -1.57 -29.29
C THR A 103 -17.26 -2.80 -28.70
N PHE A 104 -16.71 -3.33 -27.61
CA PHE A 104 -17.21 -4.50 -26.92
C PHE A 104 -17.51 -4.16 -25.47
N ASP A 105 -18.71 -4.49 -25.01
CA ASP A 105 -19.12 -4.27 -23.63
C ASP A 105 -18.66 -5.44 -22.73
N PHE A 106 -18.21 -5.12 -21.52
CA PHE A 106 -17.87 -6.11 -20.51
C PHE A 106 -18.51 -5.79 -19.16
N SER A 107 -18.79 -6.83 -18.38
CA SER A 107 -19.43 -6.67 -17.09
C SER A 107 -19.05 -7.79 -16.12
N PHE A 108 -18.17 -7.47 -15.17
CA PHE A 108 -17.90 -8.32 -14.02
C PHE A 108 -18.79 -7.90 -12.85
N LYS A 109 -19.79 -8.72 -12.51
CA LYS A 109 -20.74 -8.42 -11.45
C LYS A 109 -20.23 -8.87 -10.08
N ASN A 110 -20.52 -8.09 -9.05
CA ASN A 110 -20.26 -8.43 -7.63
C ASN A 110 -18.83 -8.94 -7.38
N VAL A 111 -17.82 -8.21 -7.86
CA VAL A 111 -16.43 -8.67 -7.84
C VAL A 111 -15.88 -8.59 -6.42
N GLU A 112 -15.44 -9.72 -5.87
CA GLU A 112 -14.78 -9.81 -4.57
C GLU A 112 -13.36 -9.22 -4.65
N LYS A 113 -13.11 -8.16 -3.90
CA LYS A 113 -11.83 -7.44 -3.83
C LYS A 113 -11.33 -7.46 -2.38
N GLN A 114 -10.90 -8.64 -1.95
CA GLN A 114 -10.60 -8.99 -0.56
C GLN A 114 -9.50 -8.12 0.09
N TYR A 115 -8.60 -7.57 -0.73
CA TYR A 115 -7.44 -6.80 -0.28
C TYR A 115 -7.44 -5.39 -0.86
N GLU A 116 -7.01 -4.42 -0.06
CA GLU A 116 -6.76 -3.07 -0.54
C GLU A 116 -5.45 -2.98 -1.33
N SER A 117 -5.46 -2.15 -2.38
CA SER A 117 -4.30 -1.89 -3.23
C SER A 117 -3.15 -1.33 -2.38
N TYR A 118 -1.94 -1.81 -2.66
CA TYR A 118 -0.74 -1.41 -1.92
C TYR A 118 0.45 -1.31 -2.85
N GLN A 119 1.22 -0.24 -2.70
CA GLN A 119 2.50 -0.06 -3.39
C GLN A 119 3.59 0.17 -2.34
N GLY A 120 4.34 -0.89 -2.09
CA GLY A 120 5.38 -0.96 -1.09
C GLY A 120 6.79 -0.86 -1.64
N ILE A 121 7.76 -1.28 -0.82
CA ILE A 121 9.18 -1.28 -1.18
C ILE A 121 9.54 -2.52 -1.99
N ASN A 122 9.10 -3.70 -1.53
CA ASN A 122 9.40 -5.01 -2.10
C ASN A 122 8.15 -5.75 -2.60
N VAL A 123 6.96 -5.19 -2.42
CA VAL A 123 5.70 -5.79 -2.84
C VAL A 123 4.75 -4.76 -3.42
N LYS A 124 4.00 -5.19 -4.44
CA LYS A 124 2.89 -4.45 -5.03
C LYS A 124 1.66 -5.33 -5.08
N LEU A 125 0.55 -4.89 -4.49
CA LEU A 125 -0.77 -5.48 -4.66
C LEU A 125 -1.59 -4.56 -5.55
N ARG A 126 -1.97 -5.05 -6.73
CA ARG A 126 -2.71 -4.26 -7.73
C ARG A 126 -3.90 -5.02 -8.29
N TYR A 127 -4.89 -4.26 -8.75
CA TYR A 127 -5.99 -4.75 -9.55
C TYR A 127 -5.92 -4.11 -10.92
N LEU A 128 -6.12 -4.91 -11.97
CA LEU A 128 -6.03 -4.45 -13.34
C LEU A 128 -7.09 -5.12 -14.22
N ILE A 129 -7.51 -4.41 -15.26
CA ILE A 129 -8.21 -4.99 -16.39
C ILE A 129 -7.19 -5.22 -17.49
N ARG A 130 -7.11 -6.45 -17.98
CA ARG A 130 -6.25 -6.85 -19.09
C ARG A 130 -7.13 -7.23 -20.28
N VAL A 131 -7.00 -6.50 -21.37
CA VAL A 131 -7.56 -6.90 -22.66
C VAL A 131 -6.48 -7.60 -23.45
N THR A 132 -6.77 -8.80 -23.95
CA THR A 132 -5.88 -9.60 -24.77
C THR A 132 -6.54 -9.85 -26.12
N LEU A 133 -5.89 -9.37 -27.18
CA LEU A 133 -6.24 -9.70 -28.56
C LEU A 133 -5.25 -10.75 -29.05
N SER A 134 -5.72 -12.00 -29.14
CA SER A 134 -4.86 -13.13 -29.47
C SER A 134 -4.57 -13.18 -30.97
N ARG A 135 -3.32 -13.47 -31.34
CA ARG A 135 -2.89 -13.54 -32.74
C ARG A 135 -1.89 -14.66 -32.92
N ARG A 136 -1.90 -15.27 -34.11
CA ARG A 136 -0.94 -16.30 -34.54
C ARG A 136 0.55 -16.01 -34.26
N ILE A 137 0.99 -14.76 -34.25
CA ILE A 137 2.41 -14.40 -34.03
C ILE A 137 2.65 -13.95 -32.59
N ALA A 138 1.97 -12.89 -32.17
CA ALA A 138 2.13 -12.29 -30.85
C ALA A 138 0.84 -11.60 -30.43
N ASP A 139 0.39 -11.90 -29.21
CA ASP A 139 -0.78 -11.30 -28.61
C ASP A 139 -0.55 -9.83 -28.32
N ILE A 140 -1.59 -9.03 -28.49
CA ILE A 140 -1.59 -7.62 -28.13
C ILE A 140 -2.34 -7.49 -26.81
N THR A 141 -1.65 -7.07 -25.76
CA THR A 141 -2.24 -6.86 -24.44
C THR A 141 -2.31 -5.38 -24.10
N LYS A 142 -3.41 -4.98 -23.45
CA LYS A 142 -3.57 -3.64 -22.87
C LYS A 142 -4.05 -3.78 -21.43
N GLU A 143 -3.33 -3.15 -20.52
CA GLU A 143 -3.68 -3.11 -19.10
C GLU A 143 -4.23 -1.74 -18.70
N ARG A 144 -5.20 -1.74 -17.78
CA ARG A 144 -5.72 -0.57 -17.09
C ARG A 144 -5.78 -0.86 -15.60
N ASP A 145 -5.01 -0.13 -14.80
CA ASP A 145 -4.99 -0.27 -13.34
C ASP A 145 -6.21 0.36 -12.68
N LEU A 146 -6.62 -0.24 -11.56
CA LEU A 146 -7.67 0.23 -10.66
C LEU A 146 -7.12 0.28 -9.23
N TRP A 147 -7.65 1.19 -8.42
CA TRP A 147 -7.31 1.26 -7.00
C TRP A 147 -8.45 0.71 -6.16
N VAL A 148 -8.15 -0.22 -5.26
CA VAL A 148 -9.14 -0.79 -4.34
C VAL A 148 -8.89 -0.26 -2.94
N HIS A 149 -9.91 0.29 -2.29
CA HIS A 149 -9.87 0.58 -0.86
C HIS A 149 -10.74 -0.42 -0.09
N SER A 150 -10.27 -0.83 1.08
CA SER A 150 -11.02 -1.64 2.02
C SER A 150 -11.58 -0.72 3.09
N PHE A 151 -12.90 -0.55 3.14
CA PHE A 151 -13.50 0.17 4.26
C PHE A 151 -13.56 -0.74 5.48
N ARG A 152 -12.85 -0.35 6.54
CA ARG A 152 -12.99 -0.99 7.85
C ARG A 152 -13.69 -0.03 8.79
N MET A 153 -14.76 -0.51 9.43
CA MET A 153 -15.40 0.25 10.49
C MET A 153 -14.40 0.49 11.63
N PRO A 154 -14.44 1.68 12.26
CA PRO A 154 -13.67 1.93 13.46
C PRO A 154 -13.92 0.81 14.49
N PRO A 155 -12.90 0.36 15.19
CA PRO A 155 -13.01 -0.73 16.15
C PRO A 155 -13.81 -0.27 17.36
N ASP A 156 -14.73 -1.12 17.84
CA ASP A 156 -15.62 -0.81 18.98
C ASP A 156 -14.85 -0.63 20.30
N SER A 157 -13.62 -1.16 20.38
CA SER A 157 -12.75 -1.05 21.55
C SER A 157 -11.36 -0.55 21.19
N ASN A 158 -10.91 0.45 21.96
CA ASN A 158 -9.60 1.05 21.88
C ASN A 158 -9.06 1.20 23.31
N ASN A 159 -8.06 0.39 23.64
CA ASN A 159 -7.37 0.46 24.93
C ASN A 159 -6.19 1.42 24.82
N SER A 160 -5.90 2.15 25.90
CA SER A 160 -4.63 2.84 26.01
C SER A 160 -3.50 1.83 26.07
N ILE A 161 -2.35 2.20 25.51
CA ILE A 161 -1.15 1.39 25.61
C ILE A 161 -0.12 2.17 26.41
N LYS A 162 0.53 1.46 27.33
CA LYS A 162 1.65 1.95 28.12
C LYS A 162 2.92 1.24 27.67
N MET A 163 3.93 2.02 27.34
CA MET A 163 5.25 1.55 26.98
C MET A 163 6.28 2.13 27.96
N GLU A 164 6.93 1.26 28.71
CA GLU A 164 7.95 1.67 29.68
C GLU A 164 9.35 1.49 29.09
N VAL A 165 10.18 2.53 29.11
CA VAL A 165 11.60 2.45 28.77
C VAL A 165 12.39 2.59 30.06
N GLY A 166 13.08 1.52 30.44
CA GLY A 166 13.79 1.43 31.71
C GLY A 166 15.22 0.93 31.53
N ILE A 167 16.17 1.63 32.14
CA ILE A 167 17.50 1.14 32.46
C ILE A 167 17.58 1.16 33.98
N GLU A 168 17.90 0.00 34.56
CA GLU A 168 18.00 -0.17 36.00
C GLU A 168 18.86 0.94 36.63
N ASP A 169 18.33 1.54 37.69
CA ASP A 169 18.93 2.63 38.46
C ASP A 169 19.31 3.92 37.71
N CYS A 170 19.09 4.00 36.39
CA CYS A 170 19.57 5.09 35.55
C CYS A 170 18.44 5.91 34.92
N LEU A 171 17.45 5.23 34.35
CA LEU A 171 16.39 5.87 33.57
C LEU A 171 15.10 5.05 33.66
N HIS A 172 13.98 5.68 33.96
CA HIS A 172 12.67 5.03 33.88
C HIS A 172 11.66 6.04 33.35
N ILE A 173 11.12 5.75 32.17
CA ILE A 173 10.16 6.59 31.46
C ILE A 173 8.95 5.73 31.12
N GLU A 174 7.75 6.26 31.37
CA GLU A 174 6.49 5.67 30.90
C GLU A 174 5.93 6.53 29.77
N PHE A 175 5.70 5.93 28.61
CA PHE A 175 4.99 6.55 27.51
C PHE A 175 3.61 5.92 27.36
N GLU A 176 2.56 6.72 27.60
CA GLU A 176 1.18 6.29 27.48
C GLU A 176 0.54 6.98 26.27
N TYR A 177 -0.20 6.24 25.45
CA TYR A 177 -0.99 6.78 24.35
C TYR A 177 -2.40 6.19 24.32
N ASN A 178 -3.34 6.98 23.80
CA ASN A 178 -4.78 6.82 24.05
C ASN A 178 -5.45 5.65 23.32
N LYS A 179 -4.91 5.20 22.18
CA LYS A 179 -5.50 4.13 21.37
C LYS A 179 -4.42 3.17 20.86
N SER A 180 -4.81 1.93 20.59
CA SER A 180 -3.98 0.96 19.85
C SER A 180 -4.26 0.97 18.35
N LYS A 181 -5.43 1.48 17.95
CA LYS A 181 -5.90 1.54 16.58
C LYS A 181 -6.29 2.97 16.22
N TYR A 182 -5.74 3.48 15.11
CA TYR A 182 -5.96 4.84 14.64
C TYR A 182 -6.42 4.81 13.20
N HIS A 183 -7.33 5.70 12.83
CA HIS A 183 -7.63 5.95 11.43
C HIS A 183 -6.49 6.74 10.77
N LEU A 184 -6.32 6.64 9.45
CA LEU A 184 -5.29 7.37 8.68
C LEU A 184 -5.22 8.88 8.95
N LYS A 185 -6.35 9.50 9.32
CA LYS A 185 -6.46 10.93 9.62
C LYS A 185 -6.66 11.25 11.11
N ASP A 186 -6.47 10.25 11.99
CA ASP A 186 -6.63 10.41 13.43
C ASP A 186 -5.43 11.15 14.05
N VAL A 187 -5.49 11.38 15.36
CA VAL A 187 -4.45 12.01 16.14
C VAL A 187 -4.02 11.08 17.26
N ILE A 188 -2.72 10.80 17.33
CA ILE A 188 -2.12 10.10 18.46
C ILE A 188 -2.00 11.10 19.60
N VAL A 189 -2.70 10.84 20.69
CA VAL A 189 -2.63 11.65 21.91
C VAL A 189 -2.01 10.79 22.99
N GLY A 190 -0.91 11.28 23.57
CA GLY A 190 -0.19 10.57 24.60
C GLY A 190 0.48 11.51 25.58
N LYS A 191 1.21 10.93 26.53
CA LYS A 191 2.03 11.64 27.48
C LYS A 191 3.24 10.79 27.84
N ILE A 192 4.37 11.45 28.07
CA ILE A 192 5.60 10.85 28.55
C ILE A 192 5.77 11.27 30.01
N TYR A 193 5.97 10.30 30.90
CA TYR A 193 6.16 10.50 32.32
C TYR A 193 7.55 10.05 32.75
N PHE A 194 8.29 10.94 33.41
CA PHE A 194 9.67 10.68 33.85
C PHE A 194 9.69 10.18 35.30
N LEU A 195 9.71 8.87 35.50
CA LEU A 195 9.72 8.23 36.82
C LEU A 195 11.09 8.34 37.50
N LEU A 196 12.16 8.15 36.73
CA LEU A 196 13.54 8.23 37.18
C LEU A 196 14.41 8.79 36.05
N VAL A 197 15.20 9.82 36.35
CA VAL A 197 16.18 10.41 35.42
C VAL A 197 17.47 10.66 36.19
N ARG A 198 18.46 9.79 36.00
CA ARG A 198 19.84 9.98 36.51
C ARG A 198 20.86 10.24 35.41
N ILE A 199 20.47 10.00 34.15
CA ILE A 199 21.27 10.32 32.97
C ILE A 199 20.81 11.65 32.40
N LYS A 200 21.76 12.49 31.98
CA LYS A 200 21.46 13.74 31.27
C LYS A 200 21.05 13.44 29.83
N ILE A 201 19.75 13.59 29.55
CA ILE A 201 19.20 13.44 28.20
C ILE A 201 19.51 14.73 27.44
N LYS A 202 20.03 14.57 26.22
CA LYS A 202 20.29 15.67 25.29
C LYS A 202 19.11 15.85 24.33
N HIS A 203 18.66 14.75 23.74
CA HIS A 203 17.64 14.77 22.68
C HIS A 203 16.65 13.62 22.86
N MET A 204 15.37 13.88 22.58
CA MET A 204 14.33 12.85 22.58
C MET A 204 13.43 13.01 21.35
N GLU A 205 13.22 11.92 20.62
CA GLU A 205 12.38 11.89 19.42
C GLU A 205 11.42 10.69 19.41
N LEU A 206 10.25 10.91 18.82
CA LEU A 206 9.26 9.88 18.51
C LEU A 206 9.18 9.70 17.00
N SER A 207 9.43 8.49 16.54
CA SER A 207 9.37 8.14 15.12
C SER A 207 8.19 7.21 14.83
N ILE A 208 7.51 7.40 13.70
CA ILE A 208 6.63 6.38 13.12
C ILE A 208 7.46 5.57 12.13
N ILE A 209 7.60 4.28 12.38
CA ILE A 209 8.31 3.36 11.51
C ILE A 209 7.31 2.42 10.85
N ARG A 210 7.31 2.41 9.51
CA ARG A 210 6.61 1.41 8.72
C ARG A 210 7.55 0.23 8.50
N ARG A 211 7.13 -0.96 8.88
CA ARG A 211 7.84 -2.20 8.56
C ARG A 211 7.04 -3.02 7.57
N GLU A 212 7.68 -3.30 6.44
CA GLU A 212 7.16 -4.18 5.40
C GLU A 212 7.89 -5.51 5.47
N THR A 213 7.15 -6.60 5.65
CA THR A 213 7.67 -7.96 5.67
C THR A 213 7.13 -8.69 4.44
N THR A 214 8.00 -9.23 3.59
CA THR A 214 7.62 -9.97 2.38
C THR A 214 8.23 -11.37 2.38
N GLY A 215 7.53 -12.31 1.73
CA GLY A 215 7.96 -13.71 1.66
C GLY A 215 7.58 -14.53 2.88
N ALA A 216 8.03 -15.79 2.88
CA ALA A 216 7.80 -16.76 3.93
C ALA A 216 9.13 -17.40 4.36
N PRO A 217 9.26 -17.85 5.63
CA PRO A 217 10.46 -18.55 6.08
C PRO A 217 10.79 -19.75 5.16
N PRO A 218 12.07 -19.95 4.76
CA PRO A 218 13.28 -19.25 5.22
C PRO A 218 13.59 -17.93 4.49
N ASN A 219 12.95 -17.63 3.36
CA ASN A 219 13.25 -16.46 2.51
C ASN A 219 12.34 -15.27 2.84
N GLN A 220 12.42 -14.79 4.08
CA GLN A 220 11.66 -13.62 4.54
C GLN A 220 12.52 -12.36 4.47
N TYR A 221 12.00 -11.32 3.83
CA TYR A 221 12.63 -10.00 3.74
C TYR A 221 11.87 -9.02 4.63
N ASN A 222 12.61 -8.15 5.33
CA ASN A 222 12.03 -7.14 6.20
C ASN A 222 12.65 -5.78 5.86
N GLU A 223 11.83 -4.85 5.41
CA GLU A 223 12.22 -3.46 5.18
C GLU A 223 11.58 -2.58 6.25
N SER A 224 12.33 -1.59 6.73
CA SER A 224 11.84 -0.62 7.70
C SER A 224 12.11 0.78 7.20
N GLU A 225 11.06 1.59 7.12
CA GLU A 225 11.09 2.96 6.66
C GLU A 225 10.62 3.88 7.79
N THR A 226 11.37 4.95 8.06
CA THR A 226 10.93 5.98 9.00
C THR A 226 10.07 6.98 8.25
N ILE A 227 8.76 6.96 8.51
CA ILE A 227 7.78 7.83 7.86
C ILE A 227 7.92 9.26 8.35
N THR A 228 8.11 9.42 9.65
CA THR A 228 8.29 10.74 10.27
C THR A 228 9.10 10.62 11.54
N LYS A 229 9.75 11.73 11.88
CA LYS A 229 10.48 11.94 13.14
C LYS A 229 9.94 13.20 13.79
N PHE A 230 9.47 13.05 15.01
CA PHE A 230 8.93 14.14 15.82
C PHE A 230 9.87 14.38 17.00
N GLU A 231 10.58 15.50 16.98
CA GLU A 231 11.44 15.92 18.08
C GLU A 231 10.56 16.40 19.23
N ILE A 232 10.73 15.80 20.40
CA ILE A 232 9.86 16.08 21.55
C ILE A 232 10.50 17.12 22.46
N MET A 233 11.80 16.98 22.71
CA MET A 233 12.51 17.77 23.71
C MET A 233 13.98 17.89 23.37
N ASP A 234 14.50 19.09 23.63
CA ASP A 234 15.92 19.43 23.72
C ASP A 234 16.20 19.84 25.16
N GLY A 235 17.04 19.07 25.87
CA GLY A 235 17.37 19.30 27.28
C GLY A 235 17.01 18.16 28.25
N ALA A 236 17.45 18.33 29.50
CA ALA A 236 17.35 17.30 30.54
C ALA A 236 16.05 17.45 31.36
N PRO A 237 15.09 16.51 31.23
CA PRO A 237 13.85 16.53 32.01
C PRO A 237 14.12 16.23 33.48
N ILE A 238 13.23 16.71 34.36
CA ILE A 238 13.30 16.40 35.80
C ILE A 238 12.39 15.22 36.16
N ARG A 239 12.70 14.56 37.28
CA ARG A 239 11.85 13.50 37.83
C ARG A 239 10.46 14.06 38.16
N GLY A 240 9.42 13.34 37.74
CA GLY A 240 8.01 13.70 37.92
C GLY A 240 7.45 14.60 36.82
N GLU A 241 8.27 15.03 35.87
CA GLU A 241 7.82 15.82 34.73
C GLU A 241 6.93 14.99 33.78
N THR A 242 5.94 15.65 33.17
CA THR A 242 5.05 15.05 32.19
C THR A 242 5.04 15.88 30.92
N ILE A 243 5.34 15.28 29.78
CA ILE A 243 5.31 15.95 28.47
C ILE A 243 4.11 15.41 27.68
N PRO A 244 3.10 16.24 27.34
CA PRO A 244 1.99 15.82 26.49
C PRO A 244 2.44 15.72 25.02
N ILE A 245 1.98 14.67 24.33
CA ILE A 245 2.27 14.39 22.93
C ILE A 245 0.98 14.43 22.11
N ARG A 246 1.02 15.14 20.98
CA ARG A 246 -0.07 15.19 20.01
C ARG A 246 0.46 15.11 18.59
N LEU A 247 0.33 13.95 17.95
CA LEU A 247 0.84 13.70 16.60
C LEU A 247 -0.31 13.47 15.62
N PHE A 248 -0.44 14.36 14.63
CA PHE A 248 -1.50 14.31 13.62
C PHE A 248 -1.11 13.39 12.46
N LEU A 249 -1.90 12.35 12.20
CA LEU A 249 -1.58 11.36 11.15
C LEU A 249 -1.91 11.86 9.73
N GLY A 250 -2.89 12.75 9.59
CA GLY A 250 -3.39 13.20 8.30
C GLY A 250 -2.39 13.96 7.42
N GLY A 251 -1.22 14.35 7.96
CA GLY A 251 -0.13 14.98 7.21
C GLY A 251 0.89 14.01 6.60
N PHE A 252 0.75 12.71 6.85
CA PHE A 252 1.72 11.70 6.40
C PHE A 252 1.12 10.77 5.35
N GLU A 253 1.95 10.29 4.41
CA GLU A 253 1.58 9.29 3.39
C GLU A 253 1.51 7.88 4.03
N LEU A 254 0.51 7.66 4.88
CA LEU A 254 0.26 6.39 5.57
C LEU A 254 -0.69 5.50 4.75
N THR A 255 -0.56 4.19 4.95
CA THR A 255 -1.50 3.18 4.45
C THR A 255 -2.12 2.43 5.64
N PRO A 256 -3.24 1.72 5.44
CA PRO A 256 -3.72 0.79 6.45
C PRO A 256 -2.68 -0.28 6.79
N THR A 257 -2.87 -0.92 7.93
CA THR A 257 -2.05 -2.05 8.39
C THR A 257 -2.50 -3.31 7.67
N PHE A 258 -1.57 -3.92 6.95
CA PHE A 258 -1.77 -5.18 6.23
C PHE A 258 -1.23 -6.33 7.06
N ARG A 259 -2.08 -7.29 7.44
CA ARG A 259 -1.68 -8.48 8.20
C ARG A 259 -1.81 -9.72 7.33
N ASP A 260 -0.68 -10.37 7.08
CA ASP A 260 -0.57 -11.67 6.42
C ASP A 260 -1.39 -11.76 5.13
N VAL A 261 -1.32 -10.71 4.30
CA VAL A 261 -2.09 -10.57 3.06
C VAL A 261 -1.71 -11.69 2.12
N ASN A 262 -2.68 -12.57 1.86
CA ASN A 262 -2.51 -13.83 1.13
C ASN A 262 -1.28 -14.66 1.57
N LYS A 263 -0.86 -14.53 2.84
CA LYS A 263 0.39 -15.11 3.38
C LYS A 263 1.67 -14.71 2.61
N LYS A 264 1.64 -13.59 1.87
CA LYS A 264 2.77 -13.09 1.07
C LYS A 264 3.48 -11.92 1.70
N PHE A 265 2.73 -11.01 2.33
CA PHE A 265 3.34 -9.85 2.98
C PHE A 265 2.52 -9.32 4.16
N SER A 266 3.17 -8.49 4.97
CA SER A 266 2.57 -7.69 6.03
C SER A 266 3.17 -6.29 6.03
N THR A 267 2.37 -5.29 6.35
CA THR A 267 2.81 -3.91 6.59
C THR A 267 2.29 -3.47 7.95
N ARG A 268 3.21 -3.13 8.86
CA ARG A 268 2.90 -2.76 10.25
C ARG A 268 3.53 -1.44 10.61
N TYR A 269 2.88 -0.70 11.49
CA TYR A 269 3.36 0.59 11.97
C TYR A 269 3.76 0.49 13.44
N TYR A 270 4.88 1.12 13.76
CA TYR A 270 5.47 1.11 15.10
C TYR A 270 5.74 2.55 15.54
N LEU A 271 5.40 2.84 16.79
CA LEU A 271 5.95 4.01 17.47
C LEU A 271 7.29 3.63 18.09
N ASN A 272 8.33 4.34 17.70
CA ASN A 272 9.67 4.16 18.23
C ASN A 272 10.10 5.41 18.98
N LEU A 273 10.23 5.29 20.31
CA LEU A 273 10.78 6.34 21.16
C LEU A 273 12.30 6.17 21.23
N VAL A 274 13.02 7.21 20.85
CA VAL A 274 14.49 7.25 20.84
C VAL A 274 14.96 8.37 21.75
N LEU A 275 15.91 8.05 22.61
CA LEU A 275 16.57 8.99 23.52
C LEU A 275 18.08 9.01 23.23
N ILE A 276 18.67 10.19 23.29
CA ILE A 276 20.10 10.40 23.12
C ILE A 276 20.61 11.20 24.32
N ASP A 277 21.67 10.72 24.96
CA ASP A 277 22.30 11.45 26.07
C ASP A 277 23.41 12.39 25.61
N GLU A 278 24.01 13.12 26.56
CA GLU A 278 25.15 14.03 26.29
C GLU A 278 26.38 13.31 25.72
N GLU A 279 26.55 12.01 26.00
CA GLU A 279 27.63 11.16 25.47
C GLU A 279 27.32 10.60 24.07
N ASN A 280 26.20 11.00 23.47
CA ASN A 280 25.65 10.49 22.20
C ASN A 280 25.31 8.98 22.22
N ARG A 281 25.11 8.38 23.39
CA ARG A 281 24.56 7.03 23.53
C ARG A 281 23.09 7.07 23.17
N ARG A 282 22.66 6.14 22.31
CA ARG A 282 21.28 6.02 21.85
C ARG A 282 20.57 4.93 22.65
N TYR A 283 19.50 5.31 23.32
CA TYR A 283 18.59 4.40 23.98
C TYR A 283 17.31 4.34 23.15
N PHE A 284 16.96 3.16 22.69
CA PHE A 284 15.75 2.94 21.92
C PHE A 284 15.07 1.69 22.47
N LYS A 285 13.77 1.76 22.69
CA LYS A 285 12.98 0.55 22.96
C LYS A 285 12.41 0.05 21.65
N GLN A 286 13.22 -0.74 20.94
CA GLN A 286 12.69 -1.64 19.93
C GLN A 286 12.24 -2.90 20.67
N GLN A 287 11.01 -2.88 21.20
CA GLN A 287 10.48 -4.07 21.87
C GLN A 287 10.45 -5.22 20.87
N ASP A 288 10.76 -6.44 21.34
CA ASP A 288 10.83 -7.65 20.52
C ASP A 288 9.76 -7.64 19.44
N THR A 289 10.12 -7.98 18.21
CA THR A 289 9.26 -7.90 17.01
C THR A 289 7.94 -8.69 17.12
N ARG A 290 7.79 -9.47 18.20
CA ARG A 290 6.62 -10.25 18.61
C ARG A 290 5.69 -9.56 19.62
N SER A 291 6.14 -8.53 20.32
CA SER A 291 5.34 -7.82 21.32
C SER A 291 4.32 -6.90 20.64
N GLU A 292 3.02 -7.17 20.84
CA GLU A 292 1.92 -6.39 20.23
C GLU A 292 1.78 -4.97 20.83
N ALA A 293 2.58 -4.62 21.84
CA ALA A 293 2.46 -3.39 22.62
C ALA A 293 3.03 -2.12 21.95
N SER A 294 3.85 -2.23 20.91
CA SER A 294 4.33 -1.05 20.14
C SER A 294 3.66 -0.92 18.77
N ILE A 295 2.82 -1.90 18.42
CA ILE A 295 2.16 -1.96 17.11
C ILE A 295 0.95 -1.03 17.15
N ILE A 296 1.03 0.03 16.38
CA ILE A 296 -0.17 0.78 16.02
C ILE A 296 -0.79 0.13 14.80
N ARG A 297 -2.09 -0.16 14.90
CA ARG A 297 -2.87 -0.54 13.74
C ARG A 297 -3.49 0.71 13.15
N ILE A 298 -2.97 1.10 12.00
CA ILE A 298 -3.60 2.11 11.15
C ILE A 298 -4.72 1.42 10.38
N LEU A 299 -5.94 1.95 10.47
CA LEU A 299 -7.14 1.46 9.79
C LEU A 299 -7.56 2.41 8.68
#